data_AF-A0A5A7R5D8-F1
#
_entry.id   AF-A0A5A7R5D8-F1
#
_cell.length_a   1.000
_cell.length_b   1.000
_cell.length_c   1.000
_cell.angle_alpha   90.00
_cell.angle_beta   90.00
_cell.angle_gamma   90.00
#
_symmetry.space_group_name_H-M   'P 1'
#
loop_
_entity.id
_entity.type
_entity.pdbx_description
1 polymer ?
#
loop_
_entity_poly.entity_id
_entity_poly.type
_entity_poly.pdbx_seq_one_letter_code
_entity_poly.pdbx_strand_id
1 'polypeptide(L)'
;MAGAGEEEDDDYMGDLSQFLPPEVSRSSSKGLASNPVAPSSSSKKPKALNWQEQKKLKRERKQIEEDKQTLENLGSAIPQSSIGFKLLKQMGYTPGSALGKEGSGRAEPILVEIRRGRAGIGKEDPKIEKARREKRNEERKKRKEEELMEDFGSRQKERWKGKRIVVNFHKADAVLAQLENRDVLEVEKKEDGEEEKEDDEEEEEITEEGLEVDMLKGDVCLVCLDHAQDLLNILLKLRNEFLYCLFCGCKYDTVEELESNCPGINEDDH
;
A
#
# COMPACT_ATOMS: atom_id res chain seq x y z
N MET A 1 41.08 -37.26 24.68
CA MET A 1 39.86 -37.76 24.02
C MET A 1 38.68 -37.07 24.70
N ALA A 2 38.04 -36.17 23.98
CA ALA A 2 36.81 -35.50 24.40
C ALA A 2 35.63 -36.45 24.16
N GLY A 3 34.74 -36.59 25.14
CA GLY A 3 33.44 -37.26 25.00
C GLY A 3 32.36 -36.23 25.33
N ALA A 4 31.60 -35.82 24.30
CA ALA A 4 30.43 -34.98 24.43
C ALA A 4 29.28 -35.85 24.99
N GLY A 5 28.65 -35.38 26.07
CA GLY A 5 27.34 -35.86 26.49
C GLY A 5 26.29 -34.97 25.84
N GLU A 6 25.45 -35.54 24.98
CA GLU A 6 24.24 -34.92 24.47
C GLU A 6 23.20 -34.94 25.60
N GLU A 7 22.88 -33.76 26.14
CA GLU A 7 21.69 -33.55 26.96
C GLU A 7 20.52 -33.32 25.98
N GLU A 8 19.74 -34.37 25.71
CA GLU A 8 18.42 -34.24 25.10
C GLU A 8 17.49 -33.59 26.14
N ASP A 9 17.18 -32.30 25.94
CA ASP A 9 16.12 -31.61 26.66
C ASP A 9 14.77 -32.21 26.24
N ASP A 10 14.35 -33.27 26.94
CA ASP A 10 13.02 -33.84 26.85
C ASP A 10 11.97 -32.73 27.10
N ASP A 11 11.14 -32.51 26.08
CA ASP A 11 10.06 -31.53 26.00
C ASP A 11 8.96 -31.86 27.04
N TYR A 12 9.28 -31.57 28.31
CA TYR A 12 8.48 -31.76 29.51
C TYR A 12 7.30 -30.78 29.52
N MET A 13 6.36 -30.96 28.58
CA MET A 13 4.95 -30.52 28.59
C MET A 13 4.22 -30.90 27.27
N GLY A 14 4.82 -31.70 26.37
CA GLY A 14 4.24 -32.02 25.07
C GLY A 14 3.30 -33.23 24.98
N ASP A 15 3.32 -34.16 25.95
CA ASP A 15 2.65 -35.45 25.78
C ASP A 15 1.20 -35.48 26.31
N LEU A 16 0.28 -34.92 25.51
CA LEU A 16 -1.17 -34.98 25.75
C LEU A 16 -1.79 -36.37 25.45
N SER A 17 -1.00 -37.33 24.97
CA SER A 17 -1.51 -38.66 24.63
C SER A 17 -1.94 -39.48 25.87
N GLN A 18 -1.49 -39.07 27.06
CA GLN A 18 -1.88 -39.67 28.35
C GLN A 18 -3.28 -39.26 28.83
N PHE A 19 -3.86 -38.19 28.25
CA PHE A 19 -5.18 -37.67 28.64
C PHE A 19 -6.29 -37.99 27.64
N LEU A 20 -5.95 -38.61 26.51
CA LEU A 20 -6.92 -39.07 25.53
C LEU A 20 -7.13 -40.59 25.71
N PRO A 21 -8.38 -41.07 25.87
CA PRO A 21 -8.63 -42.49 25.96
C PRO A 21 -8.23 -43.20 24.65
N PRO A 22 -7.69 -44.43 24.71
CA PRO A 22 -7.19 -45.12 23.53
C PRO A 22 -8.35 -45.40 22.55
N GLU A 23 -8.34 -44.68 21.43
CA GLU A 23 -9.24 -44.90 20.30
C GLU A 23 -9.02 -46.32 19.77
N VAL A 24 -10.08 -47.11 19.89
CA VAL A 24 -10.17 -48.47 19.35
C VAL A 24 -9.89 -48.48 17.84
N SER A 25 -8.96 -49.36 17.49
CA SER A 25 -8.64 -49.74 16.12
C SER A 25 -9.89 -50.08 15.30
N ARG A 26 -10.12 -49.34 14.21
CA ARG A 26 -10.90 -49.82 13.07
C ARG A 26 -10.17 -49.51 11.78
N SER A 27 -9.55 -50.56 11.25
CA SER A 27 -9.12 -50.66 9.87
C SER A 27 -10.33 -50.61 8.92
N SER A 28 -10.25 -49.82 7.86
CA SER A 28 -10.90 -50.11 6.58
C SER A 28 -10.35 -49.27 5.45
N SER A 29 -10.15 -49.96 4.34
CA SER A 29 -9.47 -49.62 3.10
C SER A 29 -10.20 -48.63 2.19
N LYS A 30 -9.40 -47.90 1.40
CA LYS A 30 -9.59 -47.45 0.00
C LYS A 30 -11.00 -47.08 -0.47
N GLY A 31 -11.14 -45.83 -0.92
CA GLY A 31 -12.19 -45.39 -1.84
C GLY A 31 -11.85 -44.04 -2.45
N LEU A 32 -11.37 -44.05 -3.70
CA LEU A 32 -11.34 -42.88 -4.59
C LEU A 32 -12.78 -42.53 -4.96
N ALA A 33 -13.20 -41.29 -4.72
CA ALA A 33 -14.36 -40.70 -5.40
C ALA A 33 -14.29 -39.17 -5.30
N SER A 34 -13.94 -38.55 -6.42
CA SER A 34 -14.17 -37.15 -6.72
C SER A 34 -15.65 -36.80 -6.59
N ASN A 35 -15.97 -35.66 -5.97
CA ASN A 35 -17.28 -35.02 -6.14
C ASN A 35 -17.16 -33.50 -6.31
N PRO A 36 -18.07 -32.88 -7.08
CA PRO A 36 -17.87 -31.58 -7.70
C PRO A 36 -18.15 -30.40 -6.77
N VAL A 37 -17.48 -29.29 -7.06
CA VAL A 37 -17.65 -27.99 -6.39
C VAL A 37 -19.00 -27.39 -6.79
N ALA A 38 -19.85 -27.13 -5.80
CA ALA A 38 -21.00 -26.22 -5.94
C ALA A 38 -20.75 -24.97 -5.07
N PRO A 39 -20.92 -23.74 -5.59
CA PRO A 39 -20.74 -22.53 -4.81
C PRO A 39 -22.04 -22.20 -4.08
N SER A 40 -22.04 -22.23 -2.74
CA SER A 40 -23.16 -21.69 -1.95
C SER A 40 -22.75 -20.39 -1.25
N SER A 41 -23.27 -19.29 -1.79
CA SER A 41 -23.29 -17.96 -1.19
C SER A 41 -24.22 -17.97 0.03
N SER A 42 -23.68 -18.33 1.20
CA SER A 42 -24.41 -18.20 2.46
C SER A 42 -24.10 -16.86 3.12
N SER A 43 -25.06 -15.95 3.08
CA SER A 43 -25.14 -14.75 3.91
C SER A 43 -25.08 -15.17 5.40
N LYS A 44 -23.87 -15.12 5.98
CA LYS A 44 -23.63 -15.46 7.38
C LYS A 44 -24.31 -14.43 8.27
N LYS A 45 -25.45 -14.80 8.85
CA LYS A 45 -26.03 -14.07 10.00
C LYS A 45 -24.95 -13.93 11.08
N PRO A 46 -24.84 -12.77 11.74
CA PRO A 46 -23.82 -12.58 12.76
C PRO A 46 -24.02 -13.62 13.87
N LYS A 47 -22.93 -14.33 14.19
CA LYS A 47 -22.92 -15.32 15.28
C LYS A 47 -23.42 -14.63 16.54
N ALA A 48 -24.50 -15.14 17.14
CA ALA A 48 -24.97 -14.67 18.43
C ALA A 48 -23.80 -14.74 19.43
N LEU A 49 -23.44 -13.61 20.03
CA LEU A 49 -22.33 -13.53 20.99
C LEU A 49 -22.51 -14.57 22.09
N ASN A 50 -21.41 -15.20 22.50
CA ASN A 50 -21.40 -16.22 23.53
C ASN A 50 -22.08 -15.66 24.80
N TRP A 51 -22.96 -16.44 25.44
CA TRP A 51 -23.68 -16.04 26.65
C TRP A 51 -22.75 -15.49 27.76
N GLN A 52 -21.52 -16.01 27.83
CA GLN A 52 -20.50 -15.53 28.74
C GLN A 52 -20.07 -14.07 28.44
N GLU A 53 -19.89 -13.73 27.16
CA GLU A 53 -19.55 -12.37 26.72
C GLU A 53 -20.70 -11.39 26.98
N GLN A 54 -21.93 -11.80 26.70
CA GLN A 54 -23.11 -10.97 26.97
C GLN A 54 -23.24 -10.63 28.47
N LYS A 55 -23.00 -11.61 29.36
CA LYS A 55 -22.96 -11.37 30.81
C LYS A 55 -21.87 -10.39 31.22
N LYS A 56 -20.67 -10.51 30.62
CA LYS A 56 -19.55 -9.60 30.90
C LYS A 56 -19.91 -8.16 30.48
N LEU A 57 -20.43 -7.97 29.28
CA LEU A 57 -20.86 -6.66 28.78
C LEU A 57 -21.97 -6.05 29.65
N LYS A 58 -22.94 -6.86 30.10
CA LYS A 58 -24.00 -6.39 30.99
C LYS A 58 -23.47 -5.91 32.34
N ARG A 59 -22.47 -6.60 32.91
CA ARG A 59 -21.78 -6.18 34.16
C ARG A 59 -21.01 -4.89 33.95
N GLU A 60 -20.26 -4.77 32.86
CA GLU A 60 -19.51 -3.56 32.55
C GLU A 60 -20.44 -2.36 32.34
N ARG A 61 -21.55 -2.54 31.62
CA ARG A 61 -22.54 -1.47 31.42
C ARG A 61 -23.14 -1.00 32.75
N LYS A 62 -23.47 -1.93 33.64
CA LYS A 62 -23.98 -1.62 34.98
C LYS A 62 -22.97 -0.82 35.80
N GLN A 63 -21.69 -1.16 35.73
CA GLN A 63 -20.62 -0.42 36.42
C GLN A 63 -20.48 1.02 35.89
N ILE A 64 -20.52 1.20 34.57
CA ILE A 64 -20.45 2.53 33.95
C ILE A 64 -21.65 3.39 34.36
N GLU A 65 -22.85 2.80 34.40
CA GLU A 65 -24.07 3.48 34.85
C GLU A 65 -23.99 3.87 36.32
N GLU A 66 -23.51 2.99 37.19
CA GLU A 66 -23.26 3.28 38.62
C GLU A 66 -22.21 4.38 38.80
N ASP A 67 -21.13 4.38 38.02
CA ASP A 67 -20.09 5.43 38.04
C ASP A 67 -20.64 6.78 37.59
N LYS A 68 -21.40 6.78 36.50
CA LYS A 68 -22.06 7.98 36.02
C LYS A 68 -23.02 8.54 37.07
N GLN A 69 -23.85 7.69 37.65
CA GLN A 69 -24.81 8.10 38.68
C GLN A 69 -24.09 8.63 39.94
N THR A 70 -23.00 8.01 40.36
CA THR A 70 -22.22 8.49 41.51
C THR A 70 -21.56 9.83 41.25
N LEU A 71 -21.00 10.05 40.05
CA LEU A 71 -20.44 11.35 39.65
C LEU A 71 -21.53 12.45 39.58
N GLU A 72 -22.70 12.13 39.02
CA GLU A 72 -23.84 13.06 38.97
C GLU A 72 -24.34 13.43 40.37
N ASN A 73 -24.46 12.44 41.27
CA ASN A 73 -24.87 12.67 42.65
C ASN A 73 -23.86 13.52 43.42
N LEU A 74 -22.55 13.28 43.22
CA LEU A 74 -21.48 14.10 43.81
C LEU A 74 -21.46 15.53 43.26
N GLY A 75 -21.83 15.71 41.99
CA GLY A 75 -21.91 17.03 41.35
C GLY A 75 -23.17 17.82 41.72
N SER A 76 -24.25 17.15 42.09
CA SER A 76 -25.52 17.80 42.43
C SER A 76 -25.48 18.49 43.81
N ALA A 77 -26.03 19.70 43.89
CA ALA A 77 -26.17 20.40 45.16
C ALA A 77 -27.19 19.70 46.08
N ILE A 78 -26.94 19.71 47.39
CA ILE A 78 -27.85 19.12 48.37
C ILE A 78 -29.22 19.82 48.29
N PRO A 79 -30.34 19.08 48.19
CA PRO A 79 -31.65 19.69 48.07
C PRO A 79 -32.04 20.45 49.35
N GLN A 80 -32.74 21.58 49.19
CA GLN A 80 -33.14 22.45 50.31
C GLN A 80 -34.09 21.76 51.31
N SER A 81 -34.78 20.69 50.88
CA SER A 81 -35.65 19.88 51.72
C SER A 81 -34.89 18.99 52.70
N SER A 82 -33.61 18.71 52.43
CA SER A 82 -32.74 17.88 53.27
C SER A 82 -32.57 18.50 54.67
N ILE A 83 -32.63 17.65 55.70
CA ILE A 83 -32.42 18.05 57.09
C ILE A 83 -31.03 18.69 57.27
N GLY A 84 -30.01 18.17 56.56
CA GLY A 84 -28.66 18.71 56.60
C GLY A 84 -28.57 20.14 56.05
N PHE A 85 -29.29 20.44 54.95
CA PHE A 85 -29.35 21.80 54.40
C PHE A 85 -30.06 22.76 55.35
N LYS A 86 -31.16 22.33 55.98
CA LYS A 86 -31.88 23.12 56.99
C LYS A 86 -30.99 23.46 58.19
N LEU A 87 -30.22 22.48 58.68
CA LEU A 87 -29.27 22.67 59.76
C LEU A 87 -28.15 23.65 59.36
N LEU A 88 -27.55 23.48 58.18
CA LEU A 88 -26.53 24.39 57.65
C LEU A 88 -27.06 25.83 57.57
N LYS A 89 -28.28 26.01 57.06
CA LYS A 89 -28.93 27.33 56.97
C LYS A 89 -29.14 27.96 58.35
N GLN A 90 -29.51 27.17 59.37
CA GLN A 90 -29.63 27.66 60.76
C GLN A 90 -28.28 28.07 61.36
N MET A 91 -27.19 27.46 60.93
CA MET A 91 -25.82 27.80 61.32
C MET A 91 -25.24 28.99 60.53
N GLY A 92 -26.03 29.64 59.67
CA GLY A 92 -25.62 30.82 58.90
C GLY A 92 -25.02 30.51 57.53
N TYR A 93 -25.13 29.28 57.03
CA TYR A 93 -24.72 28.98 55.66
C TYR A 93 -25.69 29.59 54.63
N THR A 94 -25.15 30.33 53.67
CA THR A 94 -25.88 30.82 52.49
C THR A 94 -25.52 30.01 51.24
N PRO A 95 -26.49 29.65 50.38
CA PRO A 95 -26.19 28.88 49.18
C PRO A 95 -25.21 29.66 48.28
N GLY A 96 -24.08 29.05 47.96
CA GLY A 96 -23.01 29.67 47.16
C GLY A 96 -21.91 30.39 47.96
N SER A 97 -22.05 30.55 49.28
CA SER A 97 -20.96 31.07 50.11
C SER A 97 -20.01 29.96 50.54
N ALA A 98 -18.70 30.25 50.51
CA ALA A 98 -17.69 29.42 51.12
C ALA A 98 -17.81 29.41 52.66
N LEU A 99 -17.49 28.28 53.28
CA LEU A 99 -17.45 28.14 54.74
C LEU A 99 -16.18 28.78 55.33
N GLY A 100 -16.27 29.35 56.53
CA GLY A 100 -15.14 29.95 57.27
C GLY A 100 -15.38 31.40 57.69
N LYS A 101 -14.55 31.93 58.60
CA LYS A 101 -14.70 33.27 59.21
C LYS A 101 -14.77 34.42 58.20
N GLU A 102 -14.08 34.27 57.08
CA GLU A 102 -14.06 35.21 55.95
C GLU A 102 -14.49 34.54 54.63
N GLY A 103 -15.12 33.36 54.71
CA GLY A 103 -15.38 32.55 53.51
C GLY A 103 -14.11 31.99 52.86
N SER A 104 -13.08 31.69 53.66
CA SER A 104 -11.79 31.17 53.20
C SER A 104 -11.82 29.71 52.72
N GLY A 105 -12.92 28.99 52.93
CA GLY A 105 -13.10 27.62 52.47
C GLY A 105 -13.38 27.50 50.97
N ARG A 106 -13.40 26.27 50.45
CA ARG A 106 -13.80 26.00 49.07
C ARG A 106 -15.32 25.97 48.97
N ALA A 107 -15.89 26.68 48.01
CA ALA A 107 -17.32 26.64 47.71
C ALA A 107 -17.71 25.40 46.90
N GLU A 108 -16.78 24.87 46.11
CA GLU A 108 -17.01 23.72 45.23
C GLU A 108 -16.41 22.43 45.83
N PRO A 109 -17.12 21.29 45.70
CA PRO A 109 -16.63 20.00 46.13
C PRO A 109 -15.40 19.55 45.33
N ILE A 110 -14.59 18.69 45.95
CA ILE A 110 -13.40 18.13 45.30
C ILE A 110 -13.84 17.13 44.23
N LEU A 111 -13.29 17.28 43.02
CA LEU A 111 -13.51 16.33 41.94
C LEU A 111 -12.86 14.99 42.26
N VAL A 112 -13.60 13.91 42.03
CA VAL A 112 -13.13 12.54 42.23
C VAL A 112 -13.16 11.81 40.89
N GLU A 113 -12.04 11.18 40.55
CA GLU A 113 -11.94 10.31 39.38
C GLU A 113 -12.13 8.85 39.82
N ILE A 114 -13.20 8.20 39.34
CA ILE A 114 -13.48 6.80 39.69
C ILE A 114 -12.75 5.88 38.71
N ARG A 115 -11.70 5.19 39.19
CA ARG A 115 -10.95 4.21 38.40
C ARG A 115 -11.31 2.78 38.81
N ARG A 116 -12.06 2.08 37.97
CA ARG A 116 -12.40 0.66 38.16
C ARG A 116 -11.35 -0.23 37.51
N GLY A 117 -10.27 -0.49 38.23
CA GLY A 117 -9.20 -1.37 37.77
C GLY A 117 -8.19 -1.69 38.87
N ARG A 118 -7.30 -2.65 38.58
CA ARG A 118 -6.12 -2.96 39.41
C ARG A 118 -4.82 -2.44 38.79
N ALA A 119 -4.92 -1.60 37.76
CA ALA A 119 -3.76 -0.97 37.14
C ALA A 119 -3.13 0.02 38.13
N GLY A 120 -1.80 0.14 38.09
CA GLY A 120 -1.08 1.09 38.92
C GLY A 120 -1.48 2.54 38.63
N ILE A 121 -1.41 3.38 39.67
CA ILE A 121 -1.58 4.83 39.53
C ILE A 121 -0.52 5.35 38.55
N GLY A 122 -0.95 6.17 37.58
CA GLY A 122 -0.10 6.71 36.51
C GLY A 122 -0.15 5.94 35.18
N LYS A 123 -0.74 4.74 35.12
CA LYS A 123 -1.02 4.08 33.84
C LYS A 123 -2.28 4.66 33.21
N GLU A 124 -2.26 4.98 31.93
CA GLU A 124 -3.46 5.41 31.18
C GLU A 124 -4.52 4.30 31.20
N ASP A 125 -5.80 4.68 31.10
CA ASP A 125 -6.87 3.68 31.01
C ASP A 125 -6.70 2.81 29.76
N PRO A 126 -6.95 1.49 29.85
CA PRO A 126 -6.70 0.57 28.75
C PRO A 126 -7.50 0.90 27.49
N LYS A 127 -8.63 1.60 27.62
CA LYS A 127 -9.44 2.09 26.50
C LYS A 127 -8.73 3.21 25.74
N ILE A 128 -8.08 4.12 26.47
CA ILE A 128 -7.33 5.25 25.92
C ILE A 128 -6.07 4.74 25.22
N GLU A 129 -5.32 3.85 25.87
CA GLU A 129 -4.11 3.24 25.32
C GLU A 129 -4.41 2.46 24.03
N LYS A 130 -5.50 1.67 24.03
CA LYS A 130 -5.95 0.92 22.85
C LYS A 130 -6.34 1.84 21.69
N ALA A 131 -7.14 2.88 21.94
CA ALA A 131 -7.54 3.84 20.91
C ALA A 131 -6.32 4.56 20.29
N ARG A 132 -5.34 4.94 21.12
CA ARG A 132 -4.08 5.55 20.66
C ARG A 132 -3.27 4.60 19.78
N ARG A 133 -3.21 3.31 20.15
CA ARG A 133 -2.53 2.28 19.35
C ARG A 133 -3.24 2.01 18.02
N GLU A 134 -4.57 1.96 18.01
CA GLU A 134 -5.37 1.78 16.80
C GLU A 134 -5.17 2.94 15.82
N LYS A 135 -5.24 4.20 16.29
CA LYS A 135 -4.97 5.38 15.48
C LYS A 135 -3.59 5.34 14.81
N ARG A 136 -2.55 4.96 15.57
CA ARG A 136 -1.18 4.82 15.05
C ARG A 136 -1.07 3.73 13.96
N ASN A 137 -1.81 2.64 14.12
CA ASN A 137 -1.84 1.56 13.14
C ASN A 137 -2.58 1.95 11.87
N GLU A 138 -3.69 2.68 11.99
CA GLU A 138 -4.43 3.22 10.84
C GLU A 138 -3.57 4.20 10.03
N GLU A 139 -2.87 5.11 10.70
CA GLU A 139 -1.93 6.04 10.06
C GLU A 139 -0.80 5.31 9.31
N ARG A 140 -0.24 4.25 9.92
CA ARG A 140 0.75 3.39 9.25
C ARG A 140 0.18 2.66 8.04
N LYS A 141 -1.09 2.24 8.08
CA LYS A 141 -1.75 1.59 6.94
C LYS A 141 -1.96 2.57 5.79
N LYS A 142 -2.45 3.78 6.09
CA LYS A 142 -2.63 4.84 5.09
C LYS A 142 -1.32 5.17 4.38
N ARG A 143 -0.24 5.36 5.14
CA ARG A 143 1.07 5.65 4.53
C ARG A 143 1.56 4.53 3.61
N LYS A 144 1.36 3.26 3.99
CA LYS A 144 1.72 2.12 3.14
C LYS A 144 0.88 2.04 1.88
N GLU A 145 -0.40 2.40 1.98
CA GLU A 145 -1.31 2.42 0.84
C GLU A 145 -0.95 3.55 -0.14
N GLU A 146 -0.61 4.73 0.38
CA GLU A 146 -0.09 5.86 -0.40
C GLU A 146 1.22 5.48 -1.11
N GLU A 147 2.20 4.92 -0.39
CA GLU A 147 3.46 4.43 -0.95
C GLU A 147 3.24 3.38 -2.05
N LEU A 148 2.32 2.43 -1.84
CA LEU A 148 1.98 1.42 -2.84
C LEU A 148 1.34 2.03 -4.10
N MET A 149 0.54 3.09 -3.93
CA MET A 149 -0.12 3.78 -5.04
C MET A 149 0.88 4.59 -5.89
N GLU A 150 1.85 5.26 -5.24
CA GLU A 150 2.95 5.96 -5.91
C GLU A 150 3.84 4.99 -6.71
N ASP A 151 4.15 3.83 -6.13
CA ASP A 151 4.91 2.77 -6.78
C ASP A 151 4.20 2.22 -8.02
N PHE A 152 2.88 2.01 -7.95
CA PHE A 152 2.10 1.46 -9.07
C PHE A 152 2.11 2.40 -10.28
N GLY A 153 1.90 3.71 -10.05
CA GLY A 153 1.95 4.71 -11.12
C GLY A 153 3.32 4.84 -11.77
N SER A 154 4.39 4.77 -10.96
CA SER A 154 5.77 4.89 -11.42
C SER A 154 6.18 3.69 -12.29
N ARG A 155 5.86 2.47 -11.87
CA ARG A 155 6.16 1.23 -12.62
C ARG A 155 5.47 1.18 -13.97
N GLN A 156 4.21 1.62 -14.04
CA GLN A 156 3.50 1.66 -15.32
C GLN A 156 4.15 2.67 -16.27
N LYS A 157 4.43 3.90 -15.82
CA LYS A 157 5.13 4.92 -16.63
C LYS A 157 6.49 4.45 -17.13
N GLU A 158 7.27 3.79 -16.29
CA GLU A 158 8.58 3.24 -16.66
C GLU A 158 8.47 2.18 -17.76
N ARG A 159 7.46 1.29 -17.68
CA ARG A 159 7.18 0.31 -18.74
C ARG A 159 6.83 0.95 -20.08
N TRP A 160 6.00 2.00 -20.07
CA TRP A 160 5.66 2.73 -21.31
C TRP A 160 6.88 3.43 -21.92
N LYS A 161 7.74 4.03 -21.08
CA LYS A 161 9.01 4.62 -21.52
C LYS A 161 9.94 3.58 -22.14
N GLY A 162 10.10 2.43 -21.48
CA GLY A 162 10.92 1.33 -22.01
C GLY A 162 10.42 0.82 -23.37
N LYS A 163 9.12 0.54 -23.50
CA LYS A 163 8.52 0.15 -24.79
C LYS A 163 8.77 1.17 -25.89
N ARG A 164 8.64 2.46 -25.57
CA ARG A 164 8.86 3.54 -26.53
C ARG A 164 10.31 3.61 -27.01
N ILE A 165 11.28 3.43 -26.11
CA ILE A 165 12.71 3.36 -26.47
C ILE A 165 12.96 2.23 -27.47
N VAL A 166 12.42 1.03 -27.21
CA VAL A 166 12.57 -0.13 -28.10
C VAL A 166 11.97 0.13 -29.48
N VAL A 167 10.77 0.70 -29.54
CA VAL A 167 10.13 1.03 -30.83
C VAL A 167 10.95 2.06 -31.60
N ASN A 168 11.41 3.12 -30.94
CA ASN A 168 12.22 4.15 -31.59
C ASN A 168 13.58 3.61 -32.05
N PHE A 169 14.20 2.70 -31.30
CA PHE A 169 15.42 2.02 -31.69
C PHE A 169 15.25 1.29 -33.03
N HIS A 170 14.24 0.43 -33.14
CA HIS A 170 14.00 -0.32 -34.38
C HIS A 170 13.69 0.60 -35.55
N LYS A 171 12.94 1.68 -35.35
CA LYS A 171 12.72 2.71 -36.38
C LYS A 171 14.02 3.38 -36.82
N ALA A 172 14.86 3.77 -35.87
CA ALA A 172 16.14 4.42 -36.16
C ALA A 172 17.07 3.47 -36.91
N ASP A 173 17.12 2.21 -36.51
CA ASP A 173 17.93 1.15 -37.12
C ASP A 173 17.47 0.84 -38.55
N ALA A 174 16.16 0.73 -38.77
CA ALA A 174 15.59 0.55 -40.11
C ALA A 174 15.93 1.70 -41.05
N VAL A 175 15.80 2.96 -40.58
CA VAL A 175 16.15 4.14 -41.38
C VAL A 175 17.66 4.20 -41.65
N LEU A 176 18.49 3.89 -40.65
CA LEU A 176 19.94 3.83 -40.81
C LEU A 176 20.31 2.81 -41.90
N ALA A 177 19.72 1.60 -41.84
CA ALA A 177 19.93 0.56 -42.84
C ALA A 177 19.50 1.02 -44.25
N GLN A 178 18.36 1.73 -44.37
CA GLN A 178 17.91 2.28 -45.65
C GLN A 178 18.88 3.31 -46.23
N LEU A 179 19.39 4.22 -45.40
CA LEU A 179 20.32 5.27 -45.82
C LEU A 179 21.70 4.68 -46.15
N GLU A 180 22.22 3.78 -45.31
CA GLU A 180 23.49 3.08 -45.58
C GLU A 180 23.43 2.26 -46.87
N ASN A 181 22.32 1.57 -47.14
CA ASN A 181 22.16 0.80 -48.39
C ASN A 181 22.02 1.70 -49.62
N ARG A 182 21.41 2.88 -49.48
CA ARG A 182 21.30 3.86 -50.57
C ARG A 182 22.66 4.47 -50.93
N ASP A 183 23.53 4.70 -49.95
CA ASP A 183 24.87 5.25 -50.19
C ASP A 183 25.81 4.26 -50.90
N VAL A 184 25.53 2.95 -50.83
CA VAL A 184 26.24 1.93 -51.64
C VAL A 184 25.91 2.07 -53.14
N LEU A 185 24.76 2.65 -53.51
CA LEU A 185 24.35 2.82 -54.91
C LEU A 185 24.80 4.15 -55.55
N GLU A 186 25.39 5.08 -54.81
CA GLU A 186 25.83 6.36 -55.38
C GLU A 186 27.19 6.33 -56.12
N VAL A 187 27.87 5.16 -56.21
CA VAL A 187 29.15 5.04 -56.94
C VAL A 187 29.01 4.50 -58.39
N GLU A 188 27.86 4.00 -58.83
CA GLU A 188 27.70 3.54 -60.23
C GLU A 188 26.45 4.11 -60.91
N LYS A 189 26.51 5.37 -61.34
CA LYS A 189 25.64 5.86 -62.41
C LYS A 189 26.21 5.46 -63.78
N LYS A 190 25.60 4.45 -64.41
CA LYS A 190 25.40 4.41 -65.87
C LYS A 190 24.02 3.87 -66.23
N GLU A 191 23.20 4.82 -66.67
CA GLU A 191 22.25 4.79 -67.79
C GLU A 191 21.21 3.65 -67.91
N ASP A 192 19.97 4.14 -68.01
CA ASP A 192 18.79 3.60 -68.72
C ASP A 192 17.83 2.64 -67.99
N GLY A 193 16.59 3.12 -67.83
CA GLY A 193 15.40 2.29 -67.62
C GLY A 193 14.39 2.89 -66.66
N GLU A 194 13.42 3.64 -67.20
CA GLU A 194 12.18 3.99 -66.52
C GLU A 194 11.41 2.73 -66.09
N GLU A 195 11.18 2.54 -64.79
CA GLU A 195 10.00 1.82 -64.29
C GLU A 195 9.53 2.51 -63.00
N GLU A 196 8.38 3.16 -63.09
CA GLU A 196 7.53 3.51 -61.96
C GLU A 196 7.21 2.21 -61.19
N LYS A 197 7.52 2.15 -59.89
CA LYS A 197 6.93 1.17 -58.98
C LYS A 197 6.46 1.84 -57.71
N GLU A 198 5.21 1.52 -57.45
CA GLU A 198 4.29 2.01 -56.45
C GLU A 198 4.88 1.97 -55.04
N ASP A 199 4.48 2.99 -54.26
CA ASP A 199 4.57 3.03 -52.81
C ASP A 199 3.84 1.83 -52.21
N ASP A 200 4.55 0.72 -51.97
CA ASP A 200 4.13 -0.27 -51.00
C ASP A 200 4.64 0.19 -49.63
N GLU A 201 3.77 0.94 -48.94
CA GLU A 201 3.79 1.10 -47.49
C GLU A 201 3.61 -0.28 -46.83
N GLU A 202 4.67 -1.10 -46.83
CA GLU A 202 4.82 -2.15 -45.82
C GLU A 202 5.12 -1.44 -44.49
N GLU A 203 4.07 -0.90 -43.87
CA GLU A 203 4.02 -0.81 -42.42
C GLU A 203 4.29 -2.22 -41.92
N GLU A 204 5.54 -2.52 -41.55
CA GLU A 204 5.83 -3.66 -40.70
C GLU A 204 5.01 -3.44 -39.42
N GLU A 205 3.83 -4.04 -39.41
CA GLU A 205 2.96 -4.16 -38.26
C GLU A 205 3.78 -4.91 -37.23
N ILE A 206 4.45 -4.15 -36.35
CA ILE A 206 5.08 -4.67 -35.13
C ILE A 206 3.91 -5.22 -34.32
N THR A 207 3.57 -6.48 -34.61
CA THR A 207 2.48 -7.15 -33.94
C THR A 207 2.83 -7.26 -32.46
N GLU A 208 1.78 -7.11 -31.66
CA GLU A 208 1.77 -7.16 -30.20
C GLU A 208 2.55 -8.36 -29.64
N GLU A 209 2.63 -9.44 -30.44
CA GLU A 209 3.29 -10.72 -30.16
C GLU A 209 4.83 -10.63 -30.14
N GLY A 210 5.45 -9.78 -30.96
CA GLY A 210 6.92 -9.59 -30.96
C GLY A 210 7.41 -8.87 -29.70
N LEU A 211 6.62 -7.91 -29.21
CA LEU A 211 6.85 -7.18 -27.95
C LEU A 211 6.54 -8.04 -26.72
N GLU A 212 5.75 -9.10 -26.84
CA GLU A 212 5.43 -10.03 -25.74
C GLU A 212 6.60 -10.93 -25.34
N VAL A 213 7.49 -11.29 -26.29
CA VAL A 213 8.65 -12.17 -26.02
C VAL A 213 9.61 -11.55 -25.00
N ASP A 214 9.76 -10.22 -25.02
CA ASP A 214 10.62 -9.48 -24.09
C ASP A 214 9.93 -9.12 -22.77
N MET A 215 8.60 -9.12 -22.73
CA MET A 215 7.83 -8.86 -21.51
C MET A 215 7.86 -10.01 -20.48
N LEU A 216 8.22 -11.23 -20.91
CA LEU A 216 8.13 -12.45 -20.08
C LEU A 216 9.36 -12.73 -19.21
N LYS A 217 10.50 -12.04 -19.41
CA LYS A 217 11.75 -12.33 -18.69
C LYS A 217 12.07 -11.45 -17.49
N GLY A 218 11.17 -10.55 -17.07
CA GLY A 218 11.38 -9.75 -15.85
C GLY A 218 12.52 -8.70 -15.91
N ASP A 219 13.30 -8.68 -16.99
CA ASP A 219 14.49 -7.85 -17.18
C ASP A 219 14.26 -6.67 -18.14
N VAL A 220 13.04 -6.13 -18.18
CA VAL A 220 12.67 -4.99 -19.05
C VAL A 220 13.66 -3.82 -18.86
N CYS A 221 14.20 -3.63 -17.66
CA CYS A 221 15.13 -2.53 -17.38
C CYS A 221 16.50 -2.69 -18.06
N LEU A 222 17.06 -3.91 -18.14
CA LEU A 222 18.42 -4.11 -18.67
C LEU A 222 18.44 -3.99 -20.19
N VAL A 223 17.48 -4.66 -20.86
CA VAL A 223 17.34 -4.60 -22.32
C VAL A 223 16.99 -3.20 -22.78
N CYS A 224 16.11 -2.47 -22.08
CA CYS A 224 15.79 -1.08 -22.44
C CYS A 224 16.97 -0.13 -22.21
N LEU A 225 17.86 -0.41 -21.25
CA LEU A 225 19.05 0.41 -21.01
C LEU A 225 20.04 0.33 -22.16
N ASP A 226 20.27 -0.88 -22.68
CA ASP A 226 21.17 -1.11 -23.82
C ASP A 226 20.59 -0.45 -25.08
N HIS A 227 19.31 -0.69 -25.38
CA HIS A 227 18.62 -0.04 -26.51
C HIS A 227 18.56 1.48 -26.39
N ALA A 228 18.53 2.06 -25.19
CA ALA A 228 18.57 3.51 -25.01
C ALA A 228 19.92 4.11 -25.45
N GLN A 229 21.02 3.46 -25.11
CA GLN A 229 22.35 3.89 -25.52
C GLN A 229 22.52 3.71 -27.03
N ASP A 230 22.09 2.57 -27.57
CA ASP A 230 22.19 2.29 -29.00
C ASP A 230 21.31 3.22 -29.83
N LEU A 231 20.08 3.53 -29.38
CA LEU A 231 19.22 4.52 -30.00
C LEU A 231 19.91 5.89 -30.07
N LEU A 232 20.52 6.36 -28.97
CA LEU A 232 21.26 7.63 -28.98
C LEU A 232 22.43 7.60 -29.97
N ASN A 233 23.16 6.49 -30.04
CA ASN A 233 24.26 6.32 -30.99
C ASN A 233 23.77 6.39 -32.43
N ILE A 234 22.68 5.71 -32.77
CA ILE A 234 22.09 5.72 -34.11
C ILE A 234 21.54 7.11 -34.45
N LEU A 235 20.83 7.77 -33.53
CA LEU A 235 20.33 9.14 -33.73
C LEU A 235 21.47 10.13 -34.00
N LEU A 236 22.59 10.00 -33.29
CA LEU A 236 23.79 10.82 -33.53
C LEU A 236 24.40 10.55 -34.91
N LYS A 237 24.48 9.29 -35.33
CA LYS A 237 24.96 8.93 -36.68
C LYS A 237 24.04 9.51 -37.77
N LEU A 238 22.73 9.32 -37.64
CA LEU A 238 21.73 9.85 -38.57
C LEU A 238 21.86 11.36 -38.74
N ARG A 239 22.11 12.10 -37.65
CA ARG A 239 22.32 13.55 -37.73
C ARG A 239 23.67 13.96 -38.30
N ASN A 240 24.76 13.32 -37.87
CA ASN A 240 26.11 13.76 -38.20
C ASN A 240 26.52 13.36 -39.62
N GLU A 241 26.11 12.17 -40.06
CA GLU A 241 26.52 11.59 -41.35
C GLU A 241 25.46 11.82 -42.42
N PHE A 242 24.18 11.64 -42.07
CA PHE A 242 23.08 11.72 -43.04
C PHE A 242 22.25 13.01 -42.97
N LEU A 243 22.56 13.91 -42.02
CA LEU A 243 21.81 15.14 -41.76
C LEU A 243 20.30 14.86 -41.67
N TYR A 244 19.92 13.74 -41.06
CA TYR A 244 18.54 13.28 -40.96
C TYR A 244 18.07 13.30 -39.52
N CYS A 245 16.83 13.75 -39.29
CA CYS A 245 16.19 13.66 -37.98
C CYS A 245 15.01 12.70 -38.00
N LEU A 246 15.10 11.64 -37.20
CA LEU A 246 14.06 10.61 -37.06
C LEU A 246 12.71 11.17 -36.62
N PHE A 247 12.70 12.13 -35.71
CA PHE A 247 11.46 12.65 -35.11
C PHE A 247 10.79 13.73 -35.97
N CYS A 248 11.57 14.53 -36.72
CA CYS A 248 11.01 15.43 -37.73
C CYS A 248 10.58 14.69 -39.01
N GLY A 249 11.19 13.54 -39.31
CA GLY A 249 10.98 12.81 -40.56
C GLY A 249 11.62 13.47 -41.78
N CYS A 250 12.61 14.35 -41.60
CA CYS A 250 13.20 15.16 -42.67
C CYS A 250 14.73 14.99 -42.76
N LYS A 251 15.24 14.99 -43.99
CA LYS A 251 16.66 15.14 -44.32
C LYS A 251 16.96 16.62 -44.60
N TYR A 252 18.09 17.11 -44.12
CA TYR A 252 18.56 18.49 -44.29
C TYR A 252 19.79 18.53 -45.19
N ASP A 253 20.01 19.65 -45.87
CA ASP A 253 21.12 19.79 -46.81
C ASP A 253 22.42 20.25 -46.12
N THR A 254 22.30 20.95 -44.98
CA THR A 254 23.44 21.46 -44.21
C THR A 254 23.25 21.30 -42.70
N VAL A 255 24.37 21.24 -41.97
CA VAL A 255 24.38 21.16 -40.50
C VAL A 255 23.71 22.39 -39.87
N GLU A 256 23.93 23.58 -40.44
CA GLU A 256 23.35 24.84 -39.94
C GLU A 256 21.82 24.86 -40.07
N GLU A 257 21.28 24.27 -41.14
CA GLU A 257 19.84 24.13 -41.33
C GLU A 257 19.22 23.13 -40.36
N LEU A 258 19.91 22.01 -40.12
CA LEU A 258 19.51 21.02 -39.14
C LEU A 258 19.46 21.60 -37.71
N GLU A 259 20.45 22.41 -37.31
CA GLU A 259 20.50 23.01 -35.98
C GLU A 259 19.46 24.13 -35.78
N SER A 260 19.09 24.84 -36.85
CA SER A 260 18.13 25.94 -36.76
C SER A 260 16.66 25.49 -36.87
N ASN A 261 16.39 24.41 -37.62
CA ASN A 261 15.03 23.95 -37.87
C ASN A 261 14.58 22.77 -36.98
N CYS A 262 15.51 22.00 -36.41
CA CYS A 262 15.17 20.83 -35.59
C CYS A 262 15.30 21.15 -34.08
N PRO A 263 14.25 20.97 -33.27
CA PRO A 263 14.20 21.46 -31.90
C PRO A 263 15.06 20.68 -30.88
N GLY A 264 15.47 19.45 -31.19
CA GLY A 264 16.38 18.69 -30.33
C GLY A 264 16.74 17.32 -30.90
N ILE A 265 17.36 16.44 -30.11
CA ILE A 265 17.74 15.08 -30.55
C ILE A 265 16.81 14.00 -30.05
N ASN A 266 16.10 14.27 -28.95
CA ASN A 266 15.20 13.32 -28.35
C ASN A 266 13.77 13.55 -28.84
N GLU A 267 12.93 12.53 -28.69
CA GLU A 267 11.49 12.63 -28.97
C GLU A 267 10.84 13.75 -28.13
N ASP A 268 11.23 13.89 -26.86
CA ASP A 268 10.66 14.89 -25.94
C ASP A 268 10.91 16.35 -26.36
N ASP A 269 11.85 16.58 -27.29
CA ASP A 269 12.17 17.92 -27.79
C ASP A 269 11.27 18.34 -28.98
N HIS A 270 10.47 17.42 -29.54
CA HIS A 270 9.64 17.62 -30.74
C HIS A 270 8.14 17.55 -30.44
#